data_AF-A0A3C1KTG9-F1
#
_entry.id   AF-A0A3C1KTG9-F1
#
_cell.length_a   1.000
_cell.length_b   1.000
_cell.length_c   1.000
_cell.angle_alpha   90.00
_cell.angle_beta   90.00
_cell.angle_gamma   90.00
#
_symmetry.space_group_name_H-M   'P 1'
#
loop_
_entity.id
_entity.type
_entity.pdbx_description
1 polymer ?
#
loop_
_entity_poly.entity_id
_entity_poly.type
_entity_poly.pdbx_seq_one_letter_code
_entity_poly.pdbx_strand_id
1 'polypeptide(L)'
;MGMDARGGDMTALLGGHRASLQASTGRTKTMKALHFLGQRQNGDICVANYYRANNLGLGDVFCWPPEPVGVEGALPNFLPRGIYNVADWSKSNDEPSFKEDGEFLGKIGYPEGMEGDQLLLTVGRGYCTQVSGSVQSFQRAVADQPNKRACDVGLYHTSVLPSKNMQDLVKVVDHPDWHEFGARVVRARSIEAPVSRMTHDSTCQIASSDALTGETTPRRPYQFNNNYVTSANNGGEIDGLPAGELAAIRFWRVFSNPVGEDDFKNSIGNRLGLFGDVPLLADGSFKAQLPCDVPFVMAGVDADGRVIKRDQVPQSLRPGEKRVCTGCHQHSSPGRAYEASIAFAAKPVQLLSTHRVPTFEDDIRPIFERRCLSCHVDDVPLMDYDKLVWDFVQESVLPERRVQVRETTDKRRQYGLQRPYTSKYVNTMFARESLLYWKAANRRLDGRTDATYANDIDFGPNHPVNISPPELRSLAAWLDSGAPR
;
A
#
# COMPACT_ATOMS: atom_id res chain seq x y z
N MET A 1 -4.68 0.34 -29.63
CA MET A 1 -4.40 1.75 -29.26
C MET A 1 -3.11 1.74 -28.47
N GLY A 2 -2.16 2.63 -28.77
CA GLY A 2 -0.95 2.74 -27.94
C GLY A 2 -1.32 3.17 -26.52
N MET A 3 -0.59 2.67 -25.53
CA MET A 3 -0.74 3.09 -24.13
C MET A 3 -0.41 4.57 -23.99
N ASP A 4 -1.24 5.32 -23.26
CA ASP A 4 -1.03 6.73 -22.95
C ASP A 4 -0.68 6.88 -21.47
N ALA A 5 0.31 7.73 -21.17
CA ALA A 5 0.89 7.92 -19.85
C ALA A 5 0.77 9.37 -19.36
N ARG A 6 -0.34 10.08 -19.66
CA ARG A 6 -0.63 11.40 -19.06
C ARG A 6 -0.73 11.35 -17.52
N GLY A 7 -1.03 10.18 -16.95
CA GLY A 7 -1.03 9.93 -15.51
C GLY A 7 0.35 9.65 -14.90
N GLY A 8 1.42 9.63 -15.71
CA GLY A 8 2.71 9.02 -15.36
C GLY A 8 2.83 7.62 -15.96
N ASP A 9 4.07 7.21 -16.27
CA ASP A 9 4.36 5.81 -16.53
C ASP A 9 4.15 5.02 -15.22
N MET A 10 3.38 3.94 -15.27
CA MET A 10 3.16 3.06 -14.12
C MET A 10 4.34 2.13 -13.87
N THR A 11 5.44 2.24 -14.63
CA THR A 11 6.70 1.56 -14.33
C THR A 11 7.13 1.89 -12.91
N ALA A 12 6.92 0.92 -12.02
CA ALA A 12 7.45 0.96 -10.67
C ALA A 12 8.97 0.86 -10.76
N LEU A 13 9.69 1.96 -10.48
CA LEU A 13 11.15 1.96 -10.49
C LEU A 13 11.74 1.16 -9.32
N LEU A 14 11.02 1.19 -8.19
CA LEU A 14 11.30 0.48 -6.94
C LEU A 14 10.08 0.71 -6.05
N GLY A 15 9.48 -0.32 -5.50
CA GLY A 15 8.34 -0.20 -4.61
C GLY A 15 8.77 -0.19 -3.15
N GLY A 16 7.91 0.39 -2.32
CA GLY A 16 8.15 0.64 -0.89
C GLY A 16 8.05 -0.61 -0.02
N HIS A 17 8.42 -1.77 -0.53
CA HIS A 17 8.44 -3.02 0.23
C HIS A 17 9.53 -2.94 1.30
N ARG A 18 9.22 -3.36 2.54
CA ARG A 18 10.22 -3.44 3.62
C ARG A 18 11.20 -4.57 3.31
N ALA A 19 12.19 -4.25 2.48
CA ALA A 19 13.25 -5.13 2.07
C ALA A 19 14.57 -4.74 2.76
N SER A 20 15.50 -5.68 2.81
CA SER A 20 16.85 -5.42 3.29
C SER A 20 17.85 -5.92 2.25
N LEU A 21 18.94 -5.17 2.09
CA LEU A 21 20.09 -5.59 1.28
C LEU A 21 21.35 -5.63 2.15
N GLN A 22 22.29 -6.51 1.78
CA GLN A 22 23.60 -6.56 2.42
C GLN A 22 24.54 -5.58 1.71
N ALA A 23 25.14 -4.69 2.48
CA ALA A 23 26.20 -3.81 2.03
C ALA A 23 27.50 -4.61 1.77
N SER A 24 28.47 -4.01 1.07
CA SER A 24 29.75 -4.67 0.74
C SER A 24 30.56 -5.07 1.98
N THR A 25 30.34 -4.36 3.08
CA THR A 25 30.90 -4.62 4.42
C THR A 25 30.13 -5.67 5.23
N GLY A 26 29.06 -6.26 4.68
CA GLY A 26 28.18 -7.21 5.38
C GLY A 26 27.14 -6.56 6.31
N ARG A 27 27.05 -5.23 6.34
CA ARG A 27 26.02 -4.51 7.11
C ARG A 27 24.66 -4.65 6.43
N THR A 28 23.65 -4.99 7.21
CA THR A 28 22.27 -5.03 6.72
C THR A 28 21.69 -3.61 6.64
N LYS A 29 21.30 -3.20 5.43
CA LYS A 29 20.62 -1.93 5.16
C LYS A 29 19.14 -2.22 4.91
N THR A 30 18.27 -1.55 5.66
CA THR A 30 16.82 -1.76 5.55
C THR A 30 16.19 -0.61 4.81
N MET A 31 15.39 -0.93 3.80
CA MET A 31 14.56 0.02 3.06
C MET A 31 13.39 0.48 3.92
N LYS A 32 13.11 1.78 3.84
CA LYS A 32 12.16 2.51 4.68
C LYS A 32 11.26 3.36 3.79
N ALA A 33 11.44 4.68 3.81
CA ALA A 33 10.84 5.57 2.85
C ALA A 33 11.92 6.14 1.93
N LEU A 34 11.56 6.27 0.66
CA LEU A 34 12.45 6.72 -0.39
C LEU A 34 12.18 8.21 -0.63
N HIS A 35 13.24 8.98 -0.62
CA HIS A 35 13.24 10.44 -0.75
C HIS A 35 14.30 10.84 -1.77
N PHE A 36 14.15 12.02 -2.36
CA PHE A 36 15.15 12.68 -3.22
C PHE A 36 15.77 11.78 -4.29
N LEU A 37 15.34 11.97 -5.54
CA LEU A 37 15.84 11.20 -6.66
C LEU A 37 17.05 11.87 -7.33
N GLY A 38 18.01 11.06 -7.73
CA GLY A 38 19.11 11.39 -8.62
C GLY A 38 19.32 10.28 -9.65
N GLN A 39 20.05 10.59 -10.73
CA GLN A 39 20.41 9.61 -11.76
C GLN A 39 21.88 9.74 -12.12
N ARG A 40 22.62 8.62 -12.05
CA ARG A 40 24.04 8.53 -12.44
C ARG A 40 24.18 8.56 -13.96
N GLN A 41 25.38 8.87 -14.45
CA GLN A 41 25.65 8.97 -15.88
C GLN A 41 25.51 7.63 -16.62
N ASN A 42 25.82 6.50 -15.95
CA ASN A 42 25.55 5.15 -16.42
C ASN A 42 24.06 4.76 -16.46
N GLY A 43 23.15 5.63 -16.02
CA GLY A 43 21.70 5.41 -16.04
C GLY A 43 21.09 4.93 -14.73
N ASP A 44 21.89 4.57 -13.72
CA ASP A 44 21.38 4.10 -12.43
C ASP A 44 20.52 5.18 -11.76
N ILE A 45 19.38 4.77 -11.21
CA ILE A 45 18.53 5.61 -10.37
C ILE A 45 19.01 5.50 -8.94
N CYS A 46 19.09 6.63 -8.25
CA CYS A 46 19.53 6.74 -6.87
C CYS A 46 18.49 7.46 -6.02
N VAL A 47 18.23 6.96 -4.82
CA VAL A 47 17.31 7.58 -3.85
C VAL A 47 17.90 7.59 -2.45
N ALA A 48 17.60 8.63 -1.68
CA ALA A 48 17.83 8.64 -0.25
C ALA A 48 16.80 7.76 0.47
N ASN A 49 17.24 7.05 1.51
CA ASN A 49 16.43 6.13 2.30
C ASN A 49 16.45 6.52 3.78
N TYR A 50 15.31 6.95 4.32
CA TYR A 50 15.07 7.21 5.75
C TYR A 50 13.56 7.26 6.02
N TYR A 51 13.11 7.13 7.27
CA TYR A 51 11.66 6.99 7.57
C TYR A 51 10.98 8.29 8.01
N ARG A 52 11.68 9.18 8.72
CA ARG A 52 11.10 10.38 9.34
C ARG A 52 12.08 11.54 9.44
N ALA A 53 11.55 12.75 9.69
CA ALA A 53 12.29 14.01 9.79
C ALA A 53 13.44 14.01 10.81
N ASN A 54 13.46 13.04 11.74
CA ASN A 54 14.54 12.83 12.70
C ASN A 54 15.94 12.66 12.09
N ASN A 55 16.04 12.34 10.80
CA ASN A 55 17.31 12.21 10.10
C ASN A 55 17.74 13.47 9.35
N LEU A 56 17.01 14.59 9.47
CA LEU A 56 17.35 15.86 8.80
C LEU A 56 17.42 15.77 7.26
N GLY A 57 16.65 14.86 6.66
CA GLY A 57 16.72 14.61 5.21
C GLY A 57 17.88 13.71 4.77
N LEU A 58 18.62 13.13 5.71
CA LEU A 58 19.77 12.24 5.48
C LEU A 58 19.44 10.80 5.87
N GLY A 59 20.29 9.86 5.49
CA GLY A 59 20.10 8.44 5.74
C GLY A 59 21.10 7.61 4.97
N ASP A 60 20.63 6.50 4.39
CA ASP A 60 21.37 5.78 3.36
C ASP A 60 21.02 6.34 1.98
N VAL A 61 21.84 6.07 0.97
CA VAL A 61 21.47 6.24 -0.45
C VAL A 61 21.59 4.88 -1.12
N PHE A 62 20.54 4.46 -1.82
CA PHE A 62 20.53 3.26 -2.65
C PHE A 62 20.53 3.66 -4.11
N CYS A 63 21.25 2.89 -4.93
CA CYS A 63 21.24 3.05 -6.38
C CYS A 63 21.04 1.69 -7.06
N TRP A 64 20.45 1.70 -8.25
CA TRP A 64 20.23 0.48 -9.06
C TRP A 64 20.09 0.84 -10.55
N PRO A 65 20.46 -0.09 -11.45
CA PRO A 65 20.07 0.03 -12.84
C PRO A 65 18.54 -0.15 -12.97
N PRO A 66 17.84 0.66 -13.78
CA PRO A 66 16.41 0.50 -14.01
C PRO A 66 16.06 -0.92 -14.48
N GLU A 67 14.97 -1.46 -13.95
CA GLU A 67 14.38 -2.70 -14.44
C GLU A 67 13.64 -2.48 -15.78
N PRO A 68 13.34 -3.53 -16.55
CA PRO A 68 12.44 -3.44 -17.69
C PRO A 68 11.09 -2.81 -17.32
N VAL A 69 10.47 -2.13 -18.28
CA VAL A 69 9.12 -1.54 -18.13
C VAL A 69 8.14 -2.56 -17.54
N GLY A 70 7.43 -2.15 -16.48
CA GLY A 70 6.47 -2.98 -15.76
C GLY A 70 7.07 -3.96 -14.74
N VAL A 71 8.39 -3.98 -14.54
CA VAL A 71 9.06 -4.82 -13.53
C VAL A 71 9.66 -3.93 -12.44
N GLU A 72 9.35 -4.22 -11.19
CA GLU A 72 9.91 -3.54 -10.02
C GLU A 72 11.16 -4.25 -9.48
N GLY A 73 11.14 -5.59 -9.51
CA GLY A 73 12.22 -6.41 -8.98
C GLY A 73 11.77 -7.82 -8.63
N ALA A 74 12.71 -8.71 -8.29
CA ALA A 74 12.38 -10.12 -8.08
C ALA A 74 11.64 -10.40 -6.76
N LEU A 75 10.75 -11.40 -6.78
CA LEU A 75 10.21 -12.00 -5.55
C LEU A 75 11.33 -12.54 -4.64
N PRO A 76 11.15 -12.55 -3.30
CA PRO A 76 9.95 -12.13 -2.56
C PRO A 76 9.99 -10.67 -2.06
N ASN A 77 10.98 -9.88 -2.49
CA ASN A 77 11.25 -8.56 -1.91
C ASN A 77 11.02 -7.40 -2.88
N PHE A 78 10.80 -7.68 -4.17
CA PHE A 78 10.67 -6.68 -5.24
C PHE A 78 11.85 -5.70 -5.30
N LEU A 79 13.04 -6.20 -4.96
CA LEU A 79 14.26 -5.41 -5.07
C LEU A 79 14.73 -5.43 -6.54
N PRO A 80 15.00 -4.27 -7.15
CA PRO A 80 15.62 -4.17 -8.46
C PRO A 80 16.93 -4.95 -8.50
N ARG A 81 17.17 -5.66 -9.60
CA ARG A 81 18.42 -6.37 -9.84
C ARG A 81 19.59 -5.39 -9.89
N GLY A 82 20.65 -5.73 -9.17
CA GLY A 82 21.83 -4.86 -9.09
C GLY A 82 21.69 -3.67 -8.13
N ILE A 83 20.64 -3.61 -7.30
CA ILE A 83 20.55 -2.60 -6.25
C ILE A 83 21.73 -2.70 -5.27
N TYR A 84 22.32 -1.55 -4.92
CA TYR A 84 23.43 -1.44 -4.00
C TYR A 84 23.34 -0.20 -3.12
N ASN A 85 24.06 -0.23 -2.00
CA ASN A 85 24.19 0.89 -1.08
C ASN A 85 25.38 1.77 -1.47
N VAL A 86 25.20 3.10 -1.48
CA VAL A 86 26.23 4.06 -1.91
C VAL A 86 27.35 4.24 -0.89
N ALA A 87 27.04 4.22 0.40
CA ALA A 87 28.03 4.44 1.47
C ALA A 87 27.79 3.51 2.66
N ASP A 88 28.72 2.60 2.90
CA ASP A 88 28.59 1.54 3.91
C ASP A 88 28.69 2.06 5.35
N TRP A 89 29.38 3.18 5.51
CA TRP A 89 29.53 3.90 6.76
C TRP A 89 28.31 4.78 7.13
N SER A 90 27.34 4.94 6.24
CA SER A 90 26.11 5.69 6.52
C SER A 90 25.01 4.82 7.15
N LYS A 91 23.88 5.40 7.58
CA LYS A 91 22.70 4.67 8.04
C LYS A 91 21.40 5.49 8.01
N SER A 92 20.31 4.79 7.71
CA SER A 92 18.93 5.30 7.62
C SER A 92 18.11 5.23 8.92
N ASN A 93 18.71 4.83 10.04
CA ASN A 93 18.00 4.70 11.33
C ASN A 93 17.82 6.04 12.03
N ASP A 94 16.68 6.20 12.69
CA ASP A 94 16.33 7.27 13.63
C ASP A 94 17.18 7.13 14.90
N GLU A 95 18.50 7.26 14.74
CA GLU A 95 19.51 7.12 15.77
C GLU A 95 20.80 7.80 15.26
N PRO A 96 21.81 8.00 16.13
CA PRO A 96 23.05 8.66 15.73
C PRO A 96 23.76 7.91 14.60
N SER A 97 24.58 8.62 13.84
CA SER A 97 25.43 8.00 12.82
C SER A 97 26.32 6.91 13.41
N PHE A 98 26.92 6.09 12.54
CA PHE A 98 27.98 5.20 13.00
C PHE A 98 29.18 5.99 13.54
N LYS A 99 29.95 5.32 14.40
CA LYS A 99 31.23 5.81 14.88
C LYS A 99 32.39 5.04 14.24
N GLU A 100 33.48 5.74 14.01
CA GLU A 100 34.79 5.18 13.67
C GLU A 100 35.81 5.91 14.54
N ASP A 101 36.72 5.16 15.17
CA ASP A 101 37.72 5.71 16.11
C ASP A 101 37.12 6.64 17.20
N GLY A 102 35.89 6.36 17.62
CA GLY A 102 35.16 7.12 18.65
C GLY A 102 34.38 8.34 18.14
N GLU A 103 34.57 8.76 16.89
CA GLU A 103 33.92 9.93 16.27
C GLU A 103 32.70 9.55 15.43
N PHE A 104 31.66 10.38 15.43
CA PHE A 104 30.51 10.19 14.56
C PHE A 104 30.84 10.56 13.11
N LEU A 105 30.63 9.61 12.20
CA LEU A 105 30.91 9.78 10.77
C LEU A 105 29.93 10.74 10.10
N GLY A 106 28.63 10.52 10.28
CA GLY A 106 27.59 11.26 9.59
C GLY A 106 26.59 10.39 8.81
N LYS A 107 25.75 11.06 8.03
CA LYS A 107 24.75 10.47 7.13
C LYS A 107 24.74 11.18 5.78
N ILE A 108 24.18 10.53 4.77
CA ILE A 108 24.15 11.05 3.39
C ILE A 108 22.73 11.16 2.85
N GLY A 109 22.50 12.04 1.89
CA GLY A 109 21.21 12.19 1.22
C GLY A 109 21.33 13.01 -0.06
N TYR A 110 20.18 13.31 -0.66
CA TYR A 110 20.06 14.15 -1.85
C TYR A 110 21.05 13.77 -2.98
N PRO A 111 20.98 12.54 -3.50
CA PRO A 111 21.88 12.12 -4.56
C PRO A 111 21.64 12.92 -5.85
N GLU A 112 22.73 13.34 -6.48
CA GLU A 112 22.73 13.93 -7.81
C GLU A 112 23.88 13.31 -8.62
N GLY A 113 23.60 12.75 -9.79
CA GLY A 113 24.66 12.19 -10.63
C GLY A 113 25.56 13.25 -11.23
N MET A 114 26.85 12.95 -11.30
CA MET A 114 27.85 13.81 -11.92
C MET A 114 28.73 13.02 -12.91
N GLU A 115 29.73 13.68 -13.47
CA GLU A 115 30.67 13.09 -14.41
C GLU A 115 31.48 11.94 -13.79
N GLY A 116 31.88 10.96 -14.61
CA GLY A 116 32.67 9.81 -14.16
C GLY A 116 31.87 8.80 -13.35
N ASP A 117 30.56 8.74 -13.58
CA ASP A 117 29.60 7.90 -12.87
C ASP A 117 29.59 8.11 -11.34
N GLN A 118 30.04 9.27 -10.86
CA GLN A 118 30.03 9.60 -9.42
C GLN A 118 28.72 10.26 -8.99
N LEU A 119 28.57 10.45 -7.67
CA LEU A 119 27.45 11.14 -7.06
C LEU A 119 27.94 12.37 -6.31
N LEU A 120 27.29 13.51 -6.56
CA LEU A 120 27.23 14.62 -5.62
C LEU A 120 26.18 14.26 -4.54
N LEU A 121 26.57 14.40 -3.29
CA LEU A 121 25.80 14.05 -2.11
C LEU A 121 25.75 15.22 -1.15
N THR A 122 24.60 15.37 -0.48
CA THR A 122 24.54 16.12 0.77
C THR A 122 25.02 15.20 1.89
N VAL A 123 25.99 15.65 2.68
CA VAL A 123 26.61 14.89 3.77
C VAL A 123 26.49 15.68 5.05
N GLY A 124 25.72 15.16 6.00
CA GLY A 124 25.72 15.65 7.36
C GLY A 124 26.78 14.92 8.16
N ARG A 125 27.82 15.60 8.62
CA ARG A 125 28.91 15.05 9.42
C ARG A 125 28.61 15.16 10.91
N GLY A 126 28.97 14.12 11.66
CA GLY A 126 28.73 14.05 13.09
C GLY A 126 27.46 13.29 13.48
N TYR A 127 26.92 13.61 14.65
CA TYR A 127 25.82 12.89 15.31
C TYR A 127 24.58 12.62 14.41
N CYS A 128 24.11 13.64 13.66
CA CYS A 128 23.08 13.57 12.62
C CYS A 128 21.82 12.76 12.94
N THR A 129 21.21 13.10 14.09
CA THR A 129 19.85 12.68 14.45
C THR A 129 19.20 13.71 15.37
N GLN A 130 17.88 13.85 15.27
CA GLN A 130 17.07 14.75 16.12
C GLN A 130 16.04 14.02 17.00
N VAL A 131 16.16 12.70 17.16
CA VAL A 131 15.18 11.91 17.92
C VAL A 131 15.09 12.38 19.37
N SER A 132 13.99 13.08 19.69
CA SER A 132 13.57 13.44 21.07
C SER A 132 14.62 14.17 21.93
N GLY A 133 15.62 14.81 21.31
CA GLY A 133 16.73 15.46 22.00
C GLY A 133 16.58 16.99 22.09
N SER A 134 17.15 17.57 23.14
CA SER A 134 17.39 19.01 23.25
C SER A 134 18.77 19.39 22.69
N VAL A 135 18.98 20.68 22.39
CA VAL A 135 20.31 21.21 22.02
C VAL A 135 21.38 20.78 23.02
N GLN A 136 21.08 20.84 24.32
CA GLN A 136 21.99 20.40 25.39
C GLN A 136 22.28 18.90 25.35
N SER A 137 21.30 18.06 25.00
CA SER A 137 21.52 16.63 24.84
C SER A 137 22.47 16.33 23.67
N PHE A 138 22.34 17.06 22.56
CA PHE A 138 23.22 16.90 21.41
C PHE A 138 24.64 17.39 21.70
N GLN A 139 24.78 18.55 22.37
CA GLN A 139 26.08 19.06 22.82
C GLN A 139 26.80 18.07 23.73
N ARG A 140 26.08 17.42 24.67
CA ARG A 140 26.64 16.36 25.53
C ARG A 140 27.06 15.13 24.73
N ALA A 141 26.27 14.71 23.75
CA ALA A 141 26.56 13.53 22.93
C ALA A 141 27.86 13.67 22.11
N VAL A 142 28.27 14.91 21.83
CA VAL A 142 29.47 15.23 21.04
C VAL A 142 30.55 15.95 21.84
N ALA A 143 30.39 16.06 23.16
CA ALA A 143 31.27 16.86 24.01
C ALA A 143 32.74 16.41 23.95
N ASP A 144 32.96 15.10 23.87
CA ASP A 144 34.28 14.48 23.85
C ASP A 144 34.84 14.32 22.42
N GLN A 145 34.10 14.77 21.40
CA GLN A 145 34.59 14.72 20.02
C GLN A 145 35.40 15.97 19.67
N PRO A 146 36.53 15.84 18.95
CA PRO A 146 37.42 16.95 18.64
C PRO A 146 36.72 18.15 18.02
N ASN A 147 35.78 17.90 17.09
CA ASN A 147 35.06 18.96 16.37
C ASN A 147 33.63 19.20 16.91
N LYS A 148 33.19 18.45 17.93
CA LYS A 148 31.87 18.57 18.56
C LYS A 148 30.70 18.69 17.56
N ARG A 149 30.80 17.98 16.42
CA ARG A 149 29.84 18.09 15.31
C ARG A 149 28.52 17.41 15.66
N ALA A 150 27.47 18.21 15.83
CA ALA A 150 26.11 17.70 15.95
C ALA A 150 25.60 17.20 14.59
N CYS A 151 25.35 18.07 13.62
CA CYS A 151 25.18 17.64 12.23
C CYS A 151 25.58 18.80 11.33
N ASP A 152 26.78 18.73 10.79
CA ASP A 152 27.41 19.75 9.95
C ASP A 152 27.18 19.35 8.49
N VAL A 153 26.31 20.07 7.78
CA VAL A 153 25.76 19.62 6.49
C VAL A 153 26.44 20.36 5.34
N GLY A 154 27.23 19.62 4.56
CA GLY A 154 27.89 20.13 3.36
C GLY A 154 27.69 19.27 2.12
N LEU A 155 28.26 19.72 1.02
CA LEU A 155 28.25 19.05 -0.28
C LEU A 155 29.58 18.37 -0.55
N TYR A 156 29.51 17.09 -0.88
CA TYR A 156 30.65 16.24 -1.18
C TYR A 156 30.34 15.40 -2.40
N HIS A 157 31.35 15.04 -3.17
CA HIS A 157 31.17 14.04 -4.20
C HIS A 157 31.94 12.77 -3.91
N THR A 158 31.44 11.64 -4.42
CA THR A 158 32.14 10.36 -4.33
C THR A 158 33.35 10.36 -5.25
N SER A 159 34.44 9.73 -4.81
CA SER A 159 35.57 9.33 -5.67
C SER A 159 35.58 7.82 -5.92
N VAL A 160 34.92 7.05 -5.04
CA VAL A 160 34.76 5.60 -5.13
C VAL A 160 33.32 5.22 -4.77
N LEU A 161 32.77 4.24 -5.49
CA LEU A 161 31.44 3.68 -5.27
C LEU A 161 31.50 2.13 -5.28
N PRO A 162 30.90 1.44 -4.30
CA PRO A 162 30.41 1.96 -3.02
C PRO A 162 31.53 2.59 -2.16
N SER A 163 31.21 3.69 -1.48
CA SER A 163 32.10 4.30 -0.48
C SER A 163 32.14 3.44 0.77
N LYS A 164 33.36 3.07 1.19
CA LYS A 164 33.62 2.26 2.39
C LYS A 164 33.93 3.15 3.58
N ASN A 165 34.58 4.28 3.35
CA ASN A 165 34.98 5.24 4.38
C ASN A 165 34.69 6.68 3.95
N MET A 166 34.71 7.62 4.90
CA MET A 166 34.45 9.04 4.63
C MET A 166 35.51 9.67 3.70
N GLN A 167 36.73 9.14 3.69
CA GLN A 167 37.83 9.61 2.84
C GLN A 167 37.58 9.33 1.35
N ASP A 168 36.63 8.45 1.01
CA ASP A 168 36.17 8.24 -0.36
C ASP A 168 35.28 9.39 -0.86
N LEU A 169 35.04 10.40 -0.02
CA LEU A 169 34.32 11.61 -0.39
C LEU A 169 35.26 12.81 -0.50
N VAL A 170 35.07 13.59 -1.55
CA VAL A 170 35.79 14.84 -1.81
C VAL A 170 34.87 16.01 -1.51
N LYS A 171 35.32 16.92 -0.64
CA LYS A 171 34.56 18.12 -0.28
C LYS A 171 34.41 19.05 -1.48
N VAL A 172 33.18 19.46 -1.77
CA VAL A 172 32.88 20.54 -2.72
C VAL A 172 32.75 21.85 -1.96
N VAL A 173 31.83 21.91 -0.99
CA VAL A 173 31.61 23.05 -0.09
C VAL A 173 31.06 22.53 1.22
N ASP A 174 31.53 23.09 2.33
CA ASP A 174 31.08 22.77 3.69
C ASP A 174 31.48 23.97 4.55
N HIS A 175 30.54 24.90 4.75
CA HIS A 175 30.79 26.14 5.48
C HIS A 175 30.14 26.06 6.87
N PRO A 176 30.86 26.38 7.96
CA PRO A 176 30.32 26.23 9.32
C PRO A 176 29.08 27.10 9.63
N ASP A 177 28.85 28.14 8.83
CA ASP A 177 27.73 29.07 8.99
C ASP A 177 26.50 28.69 8.16
N TRP A 178 26.60 27.66 7.32
CA TRP A 178 25.56 27.28 6.37
C TRP A 178 25.32 25.77 6.40
N HIS A 179 24.12 25.38 6.00
CA HIS A 179 23.86 23.99 5.62
C HIS A 179 23.71 23.94 4.11
N GLU A 180 24.58 23.21 3.42
CA GLU A 180 24.50 23.04 1.98
C GLU A 180 23.85 21.70 1.62
N PHE A 181 22.66 21.74 1.02
CA PHE A 181 21.91 20.54 0.65
C PHE A 181 21.21 20.66 -0.70
N GLY A 182 20.94 19.51 -1.33
CA GLY A 182 20.10 19.45 -2.53
C GLY A 182 20.68 20.13 -3.78
N ALA A 183 22.00 20.29 -3.86
CA ALA A 183 22.65 20.88 -5.02
C ALA A 183 22.40 20.08 -6.30
N ARG A 184 22.32 20.80 -7.42
CA ARG A 184 22.12 20.23 -8.75
C ARG A 184 23.32 20.53 -9.63
N VAL A 185 23.82 19.51 -10.30
CA VAL A 185 24.91 19.65 -11.27
C VAL A 185 24.34 20.31 -12.53
N VAL A 186 24.90 21.47 -12.88
CA VAL A 186 24.56 22.18 -14.12
C VAL A 186 25.32 21.55 -15.27
N ARG A 187 24.60 20.89 -16.17
CA ARG A 187 25.13 20.32 -17.41
C ARG A 187 24.10 20.36 -18.51
N ALA A 188 24.55 20.42 -19.76
CA ALA A 188 23.65 20.22 -20.89
C ALA A 188 23.08 18.79 -20.84
N ARG A 189 21.74 18.66 -20.89
CA ARG A 189 21.05 17.38 -20.97
C ARG A 189 20.29 17.33 -22.28
N SER A 190 20.73 16.49 -23.22
CA SER A 190 19.96 16.20 -24.44
C SER A 190 19.03 15.03 -24.15
N ILE A 191 18.00 15.27 -23.33
CA ILE A 191 16.96 14.27 -23.06
C ILE A 191 15.83 14.54 -24.04
N GLU A 192 15.52 13.57 -24.89
CA GLU A 192 14.29 13.62 -25.67
C GLU A 192 13.11 13.58 -24.71
N ALA A 193 12.35 14.68 -24.62
CA ALA A 193 11.16 14.72 -23.79
C ALA A 193 10.16 13.70 -24.35
N PRO A 194 9.68 12.73 -23.54
CA PRO A 194 8.72 11.76 -24.03
C PRO A 194 7.47 12.50 -24.51
N VAL A 195 7.07 12.26 -25.76
CA VAL A 195 5.85 12.86 -26.33
C VAL A 195 4.65 12.22 -25.63
N SER A 196 3.81 13.05 -24.99
CA SER A 196 2.54 12.56 -24.43
C SER A 196 1.65 12.02 -25.55
N ARG A 197 1.17 10.78 -25.42
CA ARG A 197 0.42 10.09 -26.48
C ARG A 197 -1.07 10.01 -26.16
N MET A 198 -1.81 11.10 -26.36
CA MET A 198 -3.24 11.09 -26.08
C MET A 198 -4.05 10.40 -27.19
N THR A 199 -5.10 9.69 -26.80
CA THR A 199 -6.15 9.35 -27.75
C THR A 199 -7.05 10.57 -28.02
N HIS A 200 -7.38 10.80 -29.28
CA HIS A 200 -8.18 11.97 -29.70
C HIS A 200 -9.63 11.94 -29.17
N ASP A 201 -10.12 10.77 -28.76
CA ASP A 201 -11.50 10.61 -28.26
C ASP A 201 -11.72 11.19 -26.85
N SER A 202 -10.66 11.63 -26.18
CA SER A 202 -10.67 12.21 -24.83
C SER A 202 -11.26 11.29 -23.74
N THR A 203 -11.56 10.02 -24.06
CA THR A 203 -12.13 9.07 -23.09
C THR A 203 -11.04 8.50 -22.19
N CYS A 204 -11.40 8.28 -20.92
CA CYS A 204 -10.52 7.66 -19.94
C CYS A 204 -10.82 6.17 -19.83
N GLN A 205 -9.87 5.33 -20.22
CA GLN A 205 -10.05 3.89 -20.19
C GLN A 205 -8.98 3.22 -19.35
N ILE A 206 -9.40 2.18 -18.64
CA ILE A 206 -8.52 1.25 -17.93
C ILE A 206 -8.79 -0.17 -18.44
N ALA A 207 -7.73 -0.93 -18.63
CA ALA A 207 -7.80 -2.33 -19.00
C ALA A 207 -6.81 -3.14 -18.17
N SER A 208 -7.08 -4.43 -18.02
CA SER A 208 -6.02 -5.40 -17.72
C SER A 208 -5.84 -6.31 -18.91
N SER A 209 -4.60 -6.56 -19.31
CA SER A 209 -4.30 -7.58 -20.29
C SER A 209 -4.52 -8.96 -19.71
N ASP A 210 -4.43 -9.19 -18.39
CA ASP A 210 -4.74 -10.45 -17.68
C ASP A 210 -4.99 -10.15 -16.19
N ALA A 211 -6.20 -10.29 -15.68
CA ALA A 211 -6.52 -10.06 -14.26
C ALA A 211 -6.41 -11.33 -13.40
N LEU A 212 -6.26 -12.50 -14.03
CA LEU A 212 -6.14 -13.79 -13.35
C LEU A 212 -4.71 -14.05 -12.88
N THR A 213 -3.73 -13.50 -13.60
CA THR A 213 -2.34 -13.46 -13.13
C THR A 213 -2.15 -12.36 -12.08
N GLY A 214 -1.52 -12.69 -10.96
CA GLY A 214 -1.20 -11.69 -9.94
C GLY A 214 -0.28 -12.19 -8.83
N GLU A 215 0.36 -11.26 -8.14
CA GLU A 215 1.25 -11.53 -7.00
C GLU A 215 0.57 -11.05 -5.71
N THR A 216 -0.68 -11.49 -5.53
CA THR A 216 -1.58 -11.06 -4.45
C THR A 216 -1.56 -11.99 -3.23
N THR A 217 -0.74 -13.03 -3.26
CA THR A 217 -0.58 -13.94 -2.13
C THR A 217 0.27 -13.28 -1.04
N PRO A 218 -0.14 -13.36 0.24
CA PRO A 218 0.65 -12.83 1.34
C PRO A 218 2.04 -13.49 1.43
N ARG A 219 3.08 -12.69 1.70
CA ARG A 219 4.46 -13.19 1.88
C ARG A 219 4.58 -14.29 2.95
N ARG A 220 3.76 -14.21 3.99
CA ARG A 220 3.69 -15.21 5.07
C ARG A 220 2.29 -15.82 5.05
N PRO A 221 2.14 -17.12 5.33
CA PRO A 221 0.82 -17.72 5.50
C PRO A 221 -0.04 -16.89 6.43
N TYR A 222 -1.30 -16.69 6.07
CA TYR A 222 -2.24 -15.97 6.91
C TYR A 222 -2.37 -16.65 8.28
N GLN A 223 -2.49 -15.83 9.32
CA GLN A 223 -2.77 -16.25 10.67
C GLN A 223 -3.78 -15.27 11.25
N PHE A 224 -4.93 -15.81 11.65
CA PHE A 224 -6.01 -15.01 12.20
C PHE A 224 -5.52 -14.12 13.36
N ASN A 225 -5.93 -12.85 13.32
CA ASN A 225 -5.59 -11.82 14.29
C ASN A 225 -4.09 -11.57 14.53
N ASN A 226 -3.21 -11.93 13.58
CA ASN A 226 -1.77 -11.74 13.71
C ASN A 226 -1.16 -10.89 12.58
N ASN A 227 -1.40 -11.25 11.32
CA ASN A 227 -0.78 -10.61 10.15
C ASN A 227 -1.80 -10.01 9.17
N TYR A 228 -3.06 -9.86 9.58
CA TYR A 228 -4.14 -9.58 8.67
C TYR A 228 -4.12 -8.14 8.13
N VAL A 229 -3.84 -7.16 9.00
CA VAL A 229 -3.67 -5.74 8.61
C VAL A 229 -2.71 -5.64 7.44
N THR A 230 -1.59 -6.36 7.50
CA THR A 230 -0.57 -6.35 6.46
C THR A 230 -1.06 -7.00 5.17
N SER A 231 -1.80 -8.10 5.26
CA SER A 231 -2.36 -8.78 4.08
C SER A 231 -3.41 -7.92 3.38
N ALA A 232 -4.45 -7.52 4.11
CA ALA A 232 -5.60 -6.82 3.56
C ALA A 232 -5.25 -5.40 3.09
N ASN A 233 -4.44 -4.64 3.86
CA ASN A 233 -4.09 -3.27 3.49
C ASN A 233 -3.11 -3.18 2.32
N ASN A 234 -2.37 -4.24 2.04
CA ASN A 234 -1.42 -4.28 0.92
C ASN A 234 -2.03 -4.90 -0.35
N GLY A 235 -3.36 -5.01 -0.39
CA GLY A 235 -4.10 -5.55 -1.53
C GLY A 235 -3.99 -7.06 -1.73
N GLY A 236 -3.75 -7.79 -0.64
CA GLY A 236 -3.76 -9.24 -0.63
C GLY A 236 -5.13 -9.82 -1.00
N GLU A 237 -5.09 -11.02 -1.57
CA GLU A 237 -6.25 -11.87 -1.73
C GLU A 237 -6.71 -12.43 -0.37
N ILE A 238 -8.02 -12.64 -0.22
CA ILE A 238 -8.57 -13.32 0.94
C ILE A 238 -7.96 -14.73 1.02
N ASP A 239 -7.33 -15.03 2.15
CA ASP A 239 -6.72 -16.33 2.38
C ASP A 239 -7.77 -17.44 2.41
N GLY A 240 -7.54 -18.49 1.63
CA GLY A 240 -8.46 -19.62 1.45
C GLY A 240 -9.29 -19.57 0.18
N LEU A 241 -9.34 -18.42 -0.52
CA LEU A 241 -10.03 -18.34 -1.81
C LEU A 241 -9.15 -18.81 -2.97
N PRO A 242 -9.71 -19.55 -3.95
CA PRO A 242 -9.02 -19.80 -5.20
C PRO A 242 -9.09 -18.56 -6.10
N ALA A 243 -7.95 -18.19 -6.71
CA ALA A 243 -7.87 -17.10 -7.68
C ALA A 243 -8.86 -17.25 -8.86
N GLY A 244 -9.25 -18.49 -9.19
CA GLY A 244 -10.23 -18.80 -10.23
C GLY A 244 -11.68 -18.38 -9.90
N GLU A 245 -11.98 -17.96 -8.67
CA GLU A 245 -13.29 -17.38 -8.34
C GLU A 245 -13.46 -15.94 -8.88
N LEU A 246 -12.38 -15.29 -9.32
CA LEU A 246 -12.44 -13.95 -9.91
C LEU A 246 -13.29 -13.93 -11.18
N ALA A 247 -14.40 -13.19 -11.16
CA ALA A 247 -15.33 -13.10 -12.28
C ALA A 247 -15.41 -11.70 -12.89
N ALA A 248 -15.18 -10.64 -12.09
CA ALA A 248 -15.26 -9.26 -12.55
C ALA A 248 -14.36 -8.34 -11.71
N ILE A 249 -14.14 -7.12 -12.23
CA ILE A 249 -13.52 -6.02 -11.49
C ILE A 249 -14.58 -4.99 -11.14
N ARG A 250 -14.77 -4.73 -9.85
CA ARG A 250 -15.63 -3.68 -9.32
C ARG A 250 -14.85 -2.38 -9.19
N PHE A 251 -15.49 -1.26 -9.58
CA PHE A 251 -14.95 0.09 -9.40
C PHE A 251 -15.83 0.90 -8.45
N TRP A 252 -15.20 1.61 -7.52
CA TRP A 252 -15.85 2.64 -6.71
C TRP A 252 -15.25 4.00 -6.99
N ARG A 253 -16.09 5.02 -7.04
CA ARG A 253 -15.69 6.41 -6.89
C ARG A 253 -15.23 6.64 -5.45
N VAL A 254 -14.12 7.34 -5.31
CA VAL A 254 -13.68 7.93 -4.04
C VAL A 254 -14.19 9.36 -3.99
N PHE A 255 -14.87 9.73 -2.91
CA PHE A 255 -15.22 11.13 -2.66
C PHE A 255 -14.14 11.77 -1.80
N SER A 256 -13.77 13.01 -2.12
CA SER A 256 -12.92 13.81 -1.24
C SER A 256 -13.63 14.05 0.08
N ASN A 257 -12.91 13.87 1.19
CA ASN A 257 -13.47 14.14 2.51
C ASN A 257 -13.68 15.65 2.65
N PRO A 258 -14.87 16.10 3.14
CA PRO A 258 -15.10 17.50 3.42
C PRO A 258 -14.22 17.99 4.58
N VAL A 259 -14.10 19.30 4.73
CA VAL A 259 -13.48 19.89 5.93
C VAL A 259 -14.50 19.80 7.07
N GLY A 260 -14.34 18.86 8.00
CA GLY A 260 -15.25 18.67 9.13
C GLY A 260 -15.15 17.27 9.75
N GLU A 261 -16.06 16.96 10.68
CA GLU A 261 -16.26 15.57 11.11
C GLU A 261 -16.88 14.77 9.96
N ASP A 262 -16.23 13.67 9.59
CA ASP A 262 -16.77 12.73 8.61
C ASP A 262 -18.00 12.02 9.20
N ASP A 263 -19.10 12.00 8.45
CA ASP A 263 -20.32 11.23 8.77
C ASP A 263 -20.18 9.72 8.45
N PHE A 264 -18.98 9.31 8.03
CA PHE A 264 -18.66 7.94 7.67
C PHE A 264 -17.37 7.49 8.37
N LYS A 265 -17.23 6.18 8.53
CA LYS A 265 -16.01 5.56 9.07
C LYS A 265 -15.80 4.25 8.34
N ASN A 266 -14.61 4.00 7.80
CA ASN A 266 -14.24 2.73 7.18
C ASN A 266 -12.71 2.54 7.23
N SER A 267 -12.22 1.41 6.74
CA SER A 267 -10.80 1.05 6.78
C SER A 267 -9.91 1.89 5.85
N ILE A 268 -10.45 2.47 4.78
CA ILE A 268 -9.71 3.28 3.80
C ILE A 268 -9.77 4.79 4.06
N GLY A 269 -10.62 5.24 5.00
CA GLY A 269 -10.77 6.65 5.35
C GLY A 269 -11.40 7.53 4.27
N ASN A 270 -12.12 6.96 3.30
CA ASN A 270 -12.79 7.73 2.25
C ASN A 270 -14.22 7.22 2.02
N ARG A 271 -15.16 8.15 1.74
CA ARG A 271 -16.51 7.79 1.32
C ARG A 271 -16.48 7.22 -0.10
N LEU A 272 -17.28 6.17 -0.33
CA LEU A 272 -17.35 5.48 -1.61
C LEU A 272 -18.71 5.64 -2.31
N GLY A 273 -18.70 5.59 -3.64
CA GLY A 273 -19.88 5.40 -4.48
C GLY A 273 -19.59 4.34 -5.53
N LEU A 274 -20.60 3.57 -5.95
CA LEU A 274 -20.39 2.46 -6.87
C LEU A 274 -20.43 2.93 -8.33
N PHE A 275 -19.36 2.71 -9.09
CA PHE A 275 -19.41 2.84 -10.55
C PHE A 275 -20.07 1.61 -11.18
N GLY A 276 -19.60 0.43 -10.82
CA GLY A 276 -20.15 -0.85 -11.29
C GLY A 276 -19.08 -1.92 -11.45
N ASP A 277 -19.49 -3.05 -12.02
CA ASP A 277 -18.65 -4.23 -12.23
C ASP A 277 -18.37 -4.43 -13.72
N VAL A 278 -17.13 -4.78 -14.05
CA VAL A 278 -16.68 -5.11 -15.40
C VAL A 278 -16.32 -6.59 -15.45
N PRO A 279 -17.12 -7.42 -16.14
CA PRO A 279 -16.83 -8.85 -16.27
C PRO A 279 -15.47 -9.09 -16.93
N LEU A 280 -14.78 -10.15 -16.48
CA LEU A 280 -13.62 -10.65 -17.19
C LEU A 280 -14.03 -11.28 -18.52
N LEU A 281 -13.20 -11.08 -19.53
CA LEU A 281 -13.28 -11.76 -20.82
C LEU A 281 -12.73 -13.19 -20.68
N ALA A 282 -12.94 -14.03 -21.70
CA ALA A 282 -12.59 -15.45 -21.65
C ALA A 282 -11.09 -15.72 -21.42
N ASP A 283 -10.23 -14.76 -21.76
CA ASP A 283 -8.79 -14.84 -21.53
C ASP A 283 -8.36 -14.22 -20.19
N GLY A 284 -9.29 -13.78 -19.33
CA GLY A 284 -9.03 -13.11 -18.07
C GLY A 284 -8.78 -11.60 -18.19
N SER A 285 -8.81 -11.02 -19.39
CA SER A 285 -8.64 -9.58 -19.60
C SER A 285 -9.92 -8.79 -19.34
N PHE A 286 -9.84 -7.48 -19.13
CA PHE A 286 -11.02 -6.60 -19.05
C PHE A 286 -10.75 -5.24 -19.66
N LYS A 287 -11.81 -4.48 -19.97
CA LYS A 287 -11.71 -3.08 -20.40
C LYS A 287 -12.91 -2.26 -19.95
N ALA A 288 -12.61 -1.14 -19.29
CA ALA A 288 -13.59 -0.21 -18.74
C ALA A 288 -13.33 1.21 -19.24
N GLN A 289 -14.39 2.00 -19.35
CA GLN A 289 -14.32 3.46 -19.45
C GLN A 289 -14.86 4.06 -18.16
N LEU A 290 -14.06 4.95 -17.56
CA LEU A 290 -14.37 5.63 -16.29
C LEU A 290 -14.44 7.14 -16.52
N PRO A 291 -15.03 7.93 -15.60
CA PRO A 291 -14.93 9.37 -15.64
C PRO A 291 -13.47 9.82 -15.48
N CYS A 292 -13.07 10.78 -16.29
CA CYS A 292 -11.75 11.42 -16.20
C CYS A 292 -11.64 12.31 -14.96
N ASP A 293 -10.43 12.43 -14.41
CA ASP A 293 -10.11 13.26 -13.24
C ASP A 293 -10.99 12.95 -12.00
N VAL A 294 -11.56 11.74 -11.94
CA VAL A 294 -12.31 11.24 -10.79
C VAL A 294 -11.53 10.10 -10.13
N PRO A 295 -11.23 10.20 -8.82
CA PRO A 295 -10.50 9.16 -8.13
C PRO A 295 -11.38 7.91 -7.95
N PHE A 296 -10.77 6.74 -8.12
CA PHE A 296 -11.42 5.45 -7.98
C PHE A 296 -10.52 4.46 -7.24
N VAL A 297 -11.17 3.47 -6.62
CA VAL A 297 -10.53 2.24 -6.14
C VAL A 297 -11.20 1.04 -6.83
N MET A 298 -10.51 -0.08 -6.88
CA MET A 298 -11.02 -1.29 -7.56
C MET A 298 -10.82 -2.55 -6.73
N ALA A 299 -11.66 -3.55 -6.96
CA ALA A 299 -11.54 -4.86 -6.35
C ALA A 299 -11.90 -5.96 -7.35
N GLY A 300 -11.25 -7.11 -7.20
CA GLY A 300 -11.73 -8.33 -7.79
C GLY A 300 -12.96 -8.84 -7.05
N VAL A 301 -13.99 -9.23 -7.78
CA VAL A 301 -15.22 -9.81 -7.23
C VAL A 301 -15.52 -11.17 -7.86
N ASP A 302 -16.19 -12.03 -7.09
CA ASP A 302 -16.69 -13.31 -7.58
C ASP A 302 -17.99 -13.17 -8.40
N ALA A 303 -18.51 -14.30 -8.88
CA ALA A 303 -19.73 -14.34 -9.71
C ALA A 303 -20.99 -13.81 -9.01
N ASP A 304 -20.99 -13.74 -7.67
CA ASP A 304 -22.09 -13.16 -6.88
C ASP A 304 -21.83 -11.67 -6.55
N GLY A 305 -20.73 -11.09 -7.04
CA GLY A 305 -20.36 -9.70 -6.85
C GLY A 305 -19.79 -9.39 -5.46
N ARG A 306 -19.15 -10.36 -4.80
CA ARG A 306 -18.51 -10.19 -3.48
C ARG A 306 -17.01 -10.05 -3.63
N VAL A 307 -16.40 -9.16 -2.87
CA VAL A 307 -14.95 -8.91 -2.93
C VAL A 307 -14.12 -10.14 -2.58
N ILE A 308 -13.10 -10.42 -3.38
CA ILE A 308 -12.08 -11.47 -3.14
C ILE A 308 -10.67 -10.91 -2.89
N LYS A 309 -10.37 -9.74 -3.47
CA LYS A 309 -9.10 -9.01 -3.34
C LYS A 309 -9.32 -7.56 -3.74
N ARG A 310 -8.59 -6.62 -3.15
CA ARG A 310 -8.85 -5.18 -3.32
C ARG A 310 -7.57 -4.39 -3.49
N ASP A 311 -7.52 -3.49 -4.46
CA ASP A 311 -6.53 -2.40 -4.46
C ASP A 311 -7.02 -1.27 -3.54
N GLN A 312 -6.21 -0.91 -2.55
CA GLN A 312 -6.56 0.12 -1.57
C GLN A 312 -6.02 1.51 -1.93
N VAL A 313 -5.28 1.65 -3.03
CA VAL A 313 -4.70 2.94 -3.44
C VAL A 313 -5.64 3.63 -4.43
N PRO A 314 -6.17 4.83 -4.12
CA PRO A 314 -6.95 5.59 -5.07
C PRO A 314 -6.14 5.93 -6.32
N GLN A 315 -6.72 5.65 -7.49
CA GLN A 315 -6.15 5.97 -8.79
C GLN A 315 -7.06 6.96 -9.52
N SER A 316 -6.54 7.63 -10.56
CA SER A 316 -7.35 8.44 -11.48
C SER A 316 -6.77 8.37 -12.88
N LEU A 317 -7.62 8.64 -13.89
CA LEU A 317 -7.24 8.72 -15.29
C LEU A 317 -7.38 10.16 -15.78
N ARG A 318 -6.44 10.62 -16.60
CA ARG A 318 -6.48 11.94 -17.26
C ARG A 318 -7.26 11.88 -18.58
N PRO A 319 -7.89 12.97 -19.03
CA PRO A 319 -8.59 13.01 -20.32
C PRO A 319 -7.71 12.47 -21.46
N GLY A 320 -8.23 11.49 -22.21
CA GLY A 320 -7.51 10.81 -23.30
C GLY A 320 -6.61 9.64 -22.88
N GLU A 321 -6.43 9.39 -21.57
CA GLU A 321 -5.57 8.34 -21.04
C GLU A 321 -6.15 6.93 -21.26
N LYS A 322 -5.29 6.01 -21.71
CA LYS A 322 -5.56 4.56 -21.81
C LYS A 322 -4.54 3.83 -20.95
N ARG A 323 -4.94 3.47 -19.73
CA ARG A 323 -4.10 2.74 -18.79
C ARG A 323 -4.29 1.24 -18.95
N VAL A 324 -3.19 0.50 -18.97
CA VAL A 324 -3.21 -0.96 -19.06
C VAL A 324 -2.39 -1.56 -17.93
N CYS A 325 -3.01 -2.42 -17.14
CA CYS A 325 -2.34 -3.31 -16.21
C CYS A 325 -2.07 -4.65 -16.91
N THR A 326 -1.06 -5.40 -16.48
CA THR A 326 -0.78 -6.72 -17.07
C THR A 326 -1.06 -7.90 -16.14
N GLY A 327 -1.48 -7.60 -14.91
CA GLY A 327 -1.69 -8.52 -13.80
C GLY A 327 -2.24 -7.75 -12.60
N CYS A 328 -2.81 -8.47 -11.63
CA CYS A 328 -3.13 -7.91 -10.31
C CYS A 328 -1.85 -7.85 -9.46
N HIS A 329 -1.29 -6.65 -9.26
CA HIS A 329 -0.03 -6.47 -8.52
C HIS A 329 1.14 -7.30 -9.09
N GLN A 330 1.18 -7.52 -10.40
CA GLN A 330 2.29 -8.26 -11.02
C GLN A 330 3.47 -7.33 -11.27
N HIS A 331 4.48 -7.43 -10.41
CA HIS A 331 5.65 -6.54 -10.39
C HIS A 331 6.97 -7.29 -10.52
N SER A 332 7.02 -8.62 -10.39
CA SER A 332 8.29 -9.36 -10.48
C SER A 332 8.70 -9.82 -11.87
N SER A 333 7.78 -9.73 -12.83
CA SER A 333 7.98 -10.21 -14.19
C SER A 333 7.15 -9.43 -15.20
N PRO A 334 7.56 -9.37 -16.47
CA PRO A 334 6.72 -8.83 -17.52
C PRO A 334 5.41 -9.62 -17.62
N GLY A 335 4.28 -8.92 -17.69
CA GLY A 335 3.00 -9.56 -17.94
C GLY A 335 2.67 -9.71 -19.43
N ARG A 336 1.47 -10.23 -19.72
CA ARG A 336 1.00 -10.41 -21.10
C ARG A 336 0.93 -9.04 -21.80
N ALA A 337 1.49 -8.94 -23.01
CA ALA A 337 1.35 -7.75 -23.84
C ALA A 337 -0.12 -7.41 -24.10
N TYR A 338 -0.49 -6.13 -24.05
CA TYR A 338 -1.88 -5.70 -24.19
C TYR A 338 -2.51 -6.16 -25.50
N GLU A 339 -1.77 -6.02 -26.60
CA GLU A 339 -2.15 -6.37 -27.97
C GLU A 339 -2.50 -7.85 -28.13
N ALA A 340 -1.99 -8.71 -27.26
CA ALA A 340 -2.27 -10.15 -27.25
C ALA A 340 -3.54 -10.51 -26.45
N SER A 341 -4.16 -9.55 -25.76
CA SER A 341 -5.39 -9.78 -24.98
C SER A 341 -6.66 -9.49 -25.80
N ILE A 342 -7.75 -10.17 -25.47
CA ILE A 342 -9.08 -9.91 -26.06
C ILE A 342 -9.51 -8.46 -25.74
N ALA A 343 -9.15 -7.94 -24.56
CA ALA A 343 -9.41 -6.56 -24.17
C ALA A 343 -8.83 -5.52 -25.15
N PHE A 344 -7.81 -5.84 -25.95
CA PHE A 344 -7.28 -4.93 -26.96
C PHE A 344 -8.35 -4.51 -27.98
N ALA A 345 -9.08 -5.48 -28.50
CA ALA A 345 -10.13 -5.30 -29.50
C ALA A 345 -11.51 -5.04 -28.88
N ALA A 346 -11.68 -5.30 -27.58
CA ALA A 346 -12.95 -5.12 -26.90
C ALA A 346 -13.39 -3.64 -26.85
N LYS A 347 -14.71 -3.43 -26.90
CA LYS A 347 -15.32 -2.16 -26.52
C LYS A 347 -15.29 -2.03 -24.99
N PRO A 348 -14.94 -0.85 -24.44
CA PRO A 348 -14.96 -0.66 -22.99
C PRO A 348 -16.39 -0.76 -22.43
N VAL A 349 -16.54 -1.39 -21.27
CA VAL A 349 -17.76 -1.26 -20.46
C VAL A 349 -17.83 0.16 -19.92
N GLN A 350 -18.93 0.86 -20.20
CA GLN A 350 -19.14 2.26 -19.81
C GLN A 350 -19.59 2.35 -18.36
N LEU A 351 -18.74 2.86 -17.47
CA LEU A 351 -19.05 3.09 -16.06
C LEU A 351 -18.94 4.57 -15.70
N LEU A 352 -19.71 5.41 -16.40
CA LEU A 352 -19.59 6.88 -16.35
C LEU A 352 -20.40 7.55 -15.24
N SER A 353 -21.30 6.82 -14.58
CA SER A 353 -22.15 7.33 -13.51
C SER A 353 -21.84 6.66 -12.18
N THR A 354 -21.96 7.41 -11.10
CA THR A 354 -21.82 6.89 -9.73
C THR A 354 -23.19 6.62 -9.14
N HIS A 355 -23.34 5.48 -8.49
CA HIS A 355 -24.53 5.05 -7.75
C HIS A 355 -24.24 5.12 -6.25
N ARG A 356 -25.28 5.34 -5.43
CA ARG A 356 -25.14 5.24 -3.98
C ARG A 356 -24.80 3.80 -3.59
N VAL A 357 -23.99 3.63 -2.56
CA VAL A 357 -23.84 2.34 -1.88
C VAL A 357 -24.94 2.20 -0.82
N PRO A 358 -25.36 0.98 -0.45
CA PRO A 358 -26.35 0.80 0.61
C PRO A 358 -25.85 1.36 1.95
N THR A 359 -26.75 1.91 2.77
CA THR A 359 -26.45 2.41 4.13
C THR A 359 -27.10 1.55 5.21
N PHE A 360 -26.62 1.65 6.44
CA PHE A 360 -27.21 0.91 7.55
C PHE A 360 -28.65 1.34 7.79
N GLU A 361 -28.91 2.64 7.92
CA GLU A 361 -30.24 3.15 8.30
C GLU A 361 -31.31 2.87 7.25
N ASP A 362 -31.01 3.10 5.96
CA ASP A 362 -32.03 3.06 4.91
C ASP A 362 -32.19 1.66 4.28
N ASP A 363 -31.09 0.91 4.16
CA ASP A 363 -31.06 -0.32 3.38
C ASP A 363 -30.92 -1.59 4.22
N ILE A 364 -30.14 -1.56 5.30
CA ILE A 364 -29.79 -2.77 6.07
C ILE A 364 -30.67 -2.97 7.30
N ARG A 365 -30.94 -1.91 8.07
CA ARG A 365 -31.78 -1.96 9.26
C ARG A 365 -33.17 -2.54 8.96
N PRO A 366 -33.85 -2.16 7.85
CA PRO A 366 -35.13 -2.80 7.49
C PRO A 366 -35.01 -4.29 7.15
N ILE A 367 -33.86 -4.76 6.64
CA ILE A 367 -33.63 -6.19 6.41
C ILE A 367 -33.55 -6.93 7.75
N PHE A 368 -32.83 -6.38 8.73
CA PHE A 368 -32.74 -6.97 10.06
C PHE A 368 -34.11 -7.04 10.75
N GLU A 369 -34.90 -5.97 10.68
CA GLU A 369 -36.27 -5.93 11.21
C GLU A 369 -37.13 -7.06 10.64
N ARG A 370 -37.08 -7.28 9.32
CA ARG A 370 -37.91 -8.30 8.65
C ARG A 370 -37.39 -9.73 8.80
N ARG A 371 -36.07 -9.92 8.84
CA ARG A 371 -35.43 -11.24 8.66
C ARG A 371 -34.76 -11.79 9.91
N CYS A 372 -34.43 -10.94 10.88
CA CYS A 372 -33.54 -11.32 11.98
C CYS A 372 -34.16 -11.11 13.37
N LEU A 373 -34.95 -10.05 13.57
CA LEU A 373 -35.45 -9.67 14.90
C LEU A 373 -36.49 -10.65 15.50
N SER A 374 -37.05 -11.57 14.72
CA SER A 374 -37.90 -12.62 15.28
C SER A 374 -37.14 -13.60 16.18
N CYS A 375 -35.82 -13.70 15.99
CA CYS A 375 -34.93 -14.60 16.75
C CYS A 375 -33.87 -13.85 17.54
N HIS A 376 -33.39 -12.71 17.03
CA HIS A 376 -32.32 -11.92 17.62
C HIS A 376 -32.86 -10.65 18.27
N VAL A 377 -33.18 -10.74 19.56
CA VAL A 377 -33.69 -9.61 20.34
C VAL A 377 -32.58 -9.00 21.21
N ASP A 378 -31.86 -9.83 21.96
CA ASP A 378 -30.90 -9.37 22.99
C ASP A 378 -29.49 -9.98 22.84
N ASP A 379 -29.24 -10.81 21.81
CA ASP A 379 -28.01 -11.59 21.69
C ASP A 379 -27.05 -11.11 20.61
N VAL A 380 -27.53 -10.27 19.68
CA VAL A 380 -26.75 -9.60 18.63
C VAL A 380 -27.25 -8.16 18.50
N PRO A 381 -26.37 -7.13 18.51
CA PRO A 381 -26.78 -5.73 18.51
C PRO A 381 -27.21 -5.24 17.11
N LEU A 382 -28.13 -5.94 16.43
CA LEU A 382 -28.50 -5.67 15.03
C LEU A 382 -29.04 -4.26 14.79
N MET A 383 -29.67 -3.65 15.81
CA MET A 383 -30.27 -2.33 15.73
C MET A 383 -29.37 -1.20 16.28
N ASP A 384 -28.16 -1.53 16.72
CA ASP A 384 -27.18 -0.57 17.25
C ASP A 384 -25.93 -0.61 16.35
N TYR A 385 -25.86 0.34 15.40
CA TYR A 385 -24.79 0.42 14.40
C TYR A 385 -23.40 0.40 15.05
N ASP A 386 -23.19 1.19 16.10
CA ASP A 386 -21.86 1.36 16.69
C ASP A 386 -21.41 0.07 17.38
N LYS A 387 -22.31 -0.63 18.08
CA LYS A 387 -22.03 -1.94 18.67
C LYS A 387 -21.91 -3.06 17.65
N LEU A 388 -22.66 -3.02 16.55
CA LEU A 388 -22.58 -4.02 15.49
C LEU A 388 -21.29 -3.89 14.67
N VAL A 389 -20.91 -2.67 14.32
CA VAL A 389 -19.87 -2.40 13.32
C VAL A 389 -18.51 -2.09 13.96
N TRP A 390 -18.48 -1.43 15.12
CA TRP A 390 -17.23 -0.85 15.69
C TRP A 390 -16.76 -1.47 17.01
N ASP A 391 -17.39 -2.56 17.46
CA ASP A 391 -17.03 -3.29 18.69
C ASP A 391 -15.84 -4.26 18.51
N PHE A 392 -14.66 -3.72 18.17
CA PHE A 392 -13.46 -4.53 17.93
C PHE A 392 -12.92 -5.24 19.20
N VAL A 393 -13.33 -4.78 20.38
CA VAL A 393 -13.01 -5.38 21.70
C VAL A 393 -14.07 -6.36 22.20
N GLN A 394 -15.15 -6.54 21.44
CA GLN A 394 -16.22 -7.51 21.70
C GLN A 394 -16.95 -7.26 23.04
N GLU A 395 -17.10 -6.00 23.46
CA GLU A 395 -17.80 -5.62 24.69
C GLU A 395 -19.29 -5.96 24.64
N SER A 396 -19.90 -5.79 23.47
CA SER A 396 -21.32 -6.05 23.21
C SER A 396 -21.61 -7.50 22.81
N VAL A 397 -20.57 -8.31 22.60
CA VAL A 397 -20.69 -9.74 22.36
C VAL A 397 -20.85 -10.47 23.70
N LEU A 398 -21.83 -11.38 23.77
CA LEU A 398 -22.06 -12.24 24.94
C LEU A 398 -20.76 -12.96 25.35
N PRO A 399 -20.42 -13.04 26.66
CA PRO A 399 -19.13 -13.55 27.11
C PRO A 399 -18.73 -14.92 26.54
N GLU A 400 -19.67 -15.85 26.47
CA GLU A 400 -19.48 -17.21 25.95
C GLU A 400 -19.33 -17.26 24.43
N ARG A 401 -19.64 -16.18 23.72
CA ARG A 401 -19.48 -16.03 22.27
C ARG A 401 -18.26 -15.20 21.90
N ARG A 402 -17.50 -14.64 22.85
CA ARG A 402 -16.30 -13.86 22.53
C ARG A 402 -15.21 -14.74 21.95
N VAL A 403 -14.53 -14.25 20.93
CA VAL A 403 -13.34 -14.89 20.37
C VAL A 403 -12.12 -14.36 21.13
N GLN A 404 -11.50 -15.22 21.93
CA GLN A 404 -10.25 -14.88 22.59
C GLN A 404 -9.10 -14.99 21.58
N VAL A 405 -8.46 -13.85 21.31
CA VAL A 405 -7.36 -13.78 20.33
C VAL A 405 -5.98 -13.86 20.97
N ARG A 406 -5.89 -13.66 22.29
CA ARG A 406 -4.63 -13.74 23.05
C ARG A 406 -4.88 -14.09 24.50
N GLU A 407 -4.01 -14.91 25.09
CA GLU A 407 -4.00 -15.19 26.53
C GLU A 407 -3.32 -14.04 27.30
N THR A 408 -4.12 -13.19 27.95
CA THR A 408 -3.66 -12.05 28.76
C THR A 408 -4.80 -11.48 29.60
N THR A 409 -4.48 -10.73 30.66
CA THR A 409 -5.46 -10.04 31.51
C THR A 409 -5.92 -8.68 30.98
N ASP A 410 -5.21 -8.11 30.00
CA ASP A 410 -5.61 -6.89 29.30
C ASP A 410 -6.72 -7.22 28.31
N LYS A 411 -7.97 -6.84 28.62
CA LYS A 411 -9.16 -7.12 27.80
C LYS A 411 -9.02 -6.68 26.35
N ARG A 412 -8.38 -5.52 26.11
CA ARG A 412 -8.19 -5.00 24.75
C ARG A 412 -7.24 -5.87 23.94
N ARG A 413 -6.24 -6.46 24.58
CA ARG A 413 -5.33 -7.43 23.93
C ARG A 413 -5.94 -8.83 23.86
N GLN A 414 -6.77 -9.21 24.84
CA GLN A 414 -7.40 -10.51 24.94
C GLN A 414 -8.48 -10.72 23.86
N TYR A 415 -9.27 -9.69 23.56
CA TYR A 415 -10.41 -9.76 22.63
C TYR A 415 -10.29 -8.80 21.43
N GLY A 416 -9.25 -7.96 21.37
CA GLY A 416 -9.08 -6.97 20.32
C GLY A 416 -8.78 -7.57 18.95
N LEU A 417 -9.73 -7.42 18.04
CA LEU A 417 -9.58 -7.82 16.65
C LEU A 417 -8.66 -6.85 15.89
N GLN A 418 -7.81 -7.41 15.03
CA GLN A 418 -6.97 -6.68 14.09
C GLN A 418 -7.82 -6.22 12.91
N ARG A 419 -7.64 -4.96 12.52
CA ARG A 419 -8.23 -4.44 11.28
C ARG A 419 -7.83 -5.33 10.08
N PRO A 420 -8.69 -5.48 9.06
CA PRO A 420 -9.96 -4.78 8.84
C PRO A 420 -11.18 -5.30 9.63
N TYR A 421 -11.05 -6.28 10.52
CA TYR A 421 -12.12 -6.56 11.49
C TYR A 421 -12.35 -5.34 12.40
N THR A 422 -13.57 -4.83 12.37
CA THR A 422 -14.01 -3.70 13.20
C THR A 422 -14.99 -4.16 14.28
N SER A 423 -15.54 -5.36 14.15
CA SER A 423 -16.23 -6.11 15.20
C SER A 423 -16.13 -7.62 14.91
N LYS A 424 -16.67 -8.45 15.81
CA LYS A 424 -16.82 -9.90 15.54
C LYS A 424 -17.71 -10.17 14.31
N TYR A 425 -18.68 -9.30 14.05
CA TYR A 425 -19.69 -9.50 13.00
C TYR A 425 -19.28 -8.90 11.66
N VAL A 426 -18.45 -7.85 11.69
CA VAL A 426 -18.10 -7.03 10.53
C VAL A 426 -16.59 -7.02 10.30
N ASN A 427 -16.22 -7.50 9.13
CA ASN A 427 -14.95 -7.22 8.49
C ASN A 427 -15.15 -6.13 7.44
N THR A 428 -14.76 -4.90 7.77
CA THR A 428 -15.00 -3.75 6.88
C THR A 428 -14.31 -3.94 5.54
N MET A 429 -15.05 -3.71 4.44
CA MET A 429 -14.64 -3.89 3.04
C MET A 429 -14.59 -5.34 2.53
N PHE A 430 -14.95 -6.32 3.36
CA PHE A 430 -14.89 -7.76 3.01
C PHE A 430 -16.13 -8.52 3.54
N ALA A 431 -17.20 -8.53 2.75
CA ALA A 431 -18.41 -9.31 3.04
C ALA A 431 -18.10 -10.79 3.23
N ARG A 432 -17.20 -11.35 2.42
CA ARG A 432 -16.83 -12.77 2.48
C ARG A 432 -16.09 -13.17 3.74
N GLU A 433 -15.57 -12.22 4.51
CA GLU A 433 -14.89 -12.48 5.79
C GLU A 433 -15.70 -11.99 7.00
N SER A 434 -16.95 -11.56 6.78
CA SER A 434 -17.85 -11.06 7.82
C SER A 434 -18.80 -12.16 8.30
N LEU A 435 -18.76 -12.50 9.59
CA LEU A 435 -19.67 -13.48 10.19
C LEU A 435 -21.16 -13.13 9.96
N LEU A 436 -21.49 -11.84 10.00
CA LEU A 436 -22.84 -11.36 9.71
C LEU A 436 -23.33 -11.83 8.32
N TYR A 437 -22.47 -11.73 7.31
CA TYR A 437 -22.79 -12.18 5.97
C TYR A 437 -22.89 -13.70 5.89
N TRP A 438 -22.01 -14.44 6.57
CA TRP A 438 -22.07 -15.90 6.61
C TRP A 438 -23.38 -16.40 7.19
N LYS A 439 -23.85 -15.78 8.28
CA LYS A 439 -25.12 -16.12 8.94
C LYS A 439 -26.31 -15.78 8.05
N ALA A 440 -26.28 -14.66 7.34
CA ALA A 440 -27.32 -14.33 6.36
C ALA A 440 -27.31 -15.29 5.16
N ALA A 441 -26.14 -15.66 4.65
CA ALA A 441 -25.98 -16.58 3.53
C ALA A 441 -26.16 -18.06 3.93
N ASN A 442 -26.24 -18.36 5.23
CA ASN A 442 -26.22 -19.70 5.81
C ASN A 442 -25.02 -20.56 5.35
N ARG A 443 -23.84 -19.94 5.19
CA ARG A 443 -22.58 -20.63 4.85
C ARG A 443 -21.37 -19.74 5.13
N ARG A 444 -20.26 -20.36 5.53
CA ARG A 444 -18.94 -19.72 5.56
C ARG A 444 -18.43 -19.47 4.14
N LEU A 445 -17.85 -18.30 3.88
CA LEU A 445 -17.57 -17.83 2.51
C LEU A 445 -16.16 -17.29 2.28
N ASP A 446 -15.28 -17.32 3.26
CA ASP A 446 -13.88 -16.89 3.15
C ASP A 446 -12.95 -17.99 2.59
N GLY A 447 -13.50 -19.16 2.21
CA GLY A 447 -12.71 -20.31 1.75
C GLY A 447 -12.05 -21.12 2.86
N ARG A 448 -12.25 -20.69 4.11
CA ARG A 448 -11.77 -21.38 5.31
C ARG A 448 -12.89 -22.20 5.95
N THR A 449 -12.52 -23.06 6.87
CA THR A 449 -13.44 -23.87 7.71
C THR A 449 -13.25 -23.50 9.18
N ASP A 450 -14.20 -23.86 10.04
CA ASP A 450 -14.08 -23.64 11.49
C ASP A 450 -12.89 -24.41 12.10
N ALA A 451 -12.38 -25.44 11.43
CA ALA A 451 -11.18 -26.16 11.85
C ALA A 451 -9.86 -25.53 11.35
N THR A 452 -9.91 -24.49 10.50
CA THR A 452 -8.71 -23.92 9.87
C THR A 452 -7.80 -23.24 10.90
N TYR A 453 -8.38 -22.54 11.88
CA TYR A 453 -7.64 -21.90 12.98
C TYR A 453 -8.42 -22.04 14.28
N ALA A 454 -7.75 -22.45 15.35
CA ALA A 454 -8.40 -22.68 16.65
C ALA A 454 -8.86 -21.39 17.37
N ASN A 455 -8.41 -20.22 16.92
CA ASN A 455 -8.68 -18.91 17.53
C ASN A 455 -9.39 -17.93 16.59
N ASP A 456 -10.04 -18.44 15.54
CA ASP A 456 -10.75 -17.67 14.52
C ASP A 456 -12.23 -17.48 14.87
N ILE A 457 -12.92 -16.65 14.08
CA ILE A 457 -14.36 -16.52 14.14
C ILE A 457 -14.97 -17.70 13.39
N ASP A 458 -15.68 -18.55 14.12
CA ASP A 458 -16.37 -19.69 13.55
C ASP A 458 -17.73 -19.30 12.94
N PHE A 459 -18.07 -19.96 11.83
CA PHE A 459 -19.45 -19.98 11.37
C PHE A 459 -20.33 -20.73 12.37
N GLY A 460 -19.89 -21.88 12.88
CA GLY A 460 -20.63 -22.69 13.84
C GLY A 460 -21.87 -23.36 13.21
N PRO A 461 -22.96 -23.56 13.99
CA PRO A 461 -24.15 -24.21 13.47
C PRO A 461 -24.78 -23.47 12.29
N ASN A 462 -25.42 -24.25 11.40
CA ASN A 462 -26.24 -23.72 10.31
C ASN A 462 -27.25 -22.71 10.85
N HIS A 463 -27.44 -21.63 10.09
CA HIS A 463 -28.30 -20.50 10.40
C HIS A 463 -29.28 -20.27 9.24
N PRO A 464 -30.29 -21.15 9.07
CA PRO A 464 -31.26 -21.00 8.00
C PRO A 464 -32.11 -19.75 8.24
N VAL A 465 -32.04 -18.80 7.31
CA VAL A 465 -32.87 -17.59 7.30
C VAL A 465 -33.45 -17.40 5.90
N ASN A 466 -34.70 -16.98 5.83
CA ASN A 466 -35.36 -16.68 4.56
C ASN A 466 -35.01 -15.27 4.09
N ILE A 467 -33.74 -15.03 3.72
CA ILE A 467 -33.30 -13.78 3.09
C ILE A 467 -33.37 -13.91 1.57
N SER A 468 -33.88 -12.89 0.89
CA SER A 468 -33.95 -12.92 -0.58
C SER A 468 -32.57 -12.64 -1.21
N PRO A 469 -32.29 -13.12 -2.44
CA PRO A 469 -31.03 -12.81 -3.12
C PRO A 469 -30.73 -11.30 -3.27
N PRO A 470 -31.71 -10.42 -3.55
CA PRO A 470 -31.46 -8.97 -3.56
C PRO A 470 -31.08 -8.40 -2.18
N GLU A 471 -31.74 -8.84 -1.11
CA GLU A 471 -31.39 -8.42 0.27
C GLU A 471 -29.99 -8.88 0.66
N LEU A 472 -29.64 -10.13 0.30
CA LEU A 472 -28.29 -10.66 0.55
C LEU A 472 -27.23 -9.88 -0.24
N ARG A 473 -27.49 -9.53 -1.50
CA ARG A 473 -26.59 -8.66 -2.29
C ARG A 473 -26.46 -7.27 -1.69
N SER A 474 -27.55 -6.69 -1.15
CA SER A 474 -27.51 -5.40 -0.46
C SER A 474 -26.60 -5.45 0.77
N LEU A 475 -26.71 -6.51 1.58
CA LEU A 475 -25.85 -6.75 2.74
C LEU A 475 -24.37 -6.90 2.34
N ALA A 476 -24.08 -7.65 1.27
CA ALA A 476 -22.72 -7.76 0.75
C ALA A 476 -22.16 -6.40 0.29
N ALA A 477 -22.93 -5.66 -0.49
CA ALA A 477 -22.53 -4.35 -1.02
C ALA A 477 -22.33 -3.30 0.09
N TRP A 478 -23.12 -3.34 1.16
CA TRP A 478 -22.91 -2.52 2.35
C TRP A 478 -21.57 -2.84 3.02
N LEU A 479 -21.28 -4.12 3.30
CA LEU A 479 -20.02 -4.55 3.93
C LEU A 479 -18.81 -4.22 3.04
N ASP A 480 -18.89 -4.53 1.74
CA ASP A 480 -17.83 -4.28 0.75
C ASP A 480 -17.61 -2.79 0.44
N SER A 481 -18.52 -1.89 0.82
CA SER A 481 -18.34 -0.44 0.70
C SER A 481 -17.88 0.24 1.99
N GLY A 482 -17.62 -0.55 3.04
CA GLY A 482 -17.10 -0.08 4.32
C GLY A 482 -18.16 0.13 5.38
N ALA A 483 -19.34 -0.49 5.21
CA ALA A 483 -20.47 -0.45 6.14
C ALA A 483 -20.87 0.99 6.55
N PRO A 484 -21.15 1.89 5.59
CA PRO A 484 -21.59 3.25 5.91
C PRO A 484 -22.88 3.23 6.74
N ARG A 485 -23.02 4.21 7.64
CA ARG A 485 -24.20 4.35 8.50
C ARG A 485 -25.42 4.75 7.68
#